data_AF-A0A842QUJ0-F1
#
_entry.id   AF-A0A842QUJ0-F1
#
_cell.length_a   1.000
_cell.length_b   1.000
_cell.length_c   1.000
_cell.angle_alpha   90.00
_cell.angle_beta   90.00
_cell.angle_gamma   90.00
#
_symmetry.space_group_name_H-M   'P 1'
#
loop_
_entity.id
_entity.type
_entity.pdbx_description
1 polymer ?
#
loop_
_entity_poly.entity_id
_entity_poly.type
_entity_poly.pdbx_seq_one_letter_code
_entity_poly.pdbx_strand_id
1 'polypeptide(L)'
;MSSRWMHERKDEHYYNKAKEEGYRSRASYKLKQIQKKFRIFDNAKYVLDLGAAPGGWLQVASEYVDDDNGLVLGVDLNPIDRLPYDNVLTLEGDVRDEEVQHEILNFFDGKADVILSDMAPNVIGEWEVDQYRQIHLARIALRLCDKLLKKDGWFVVKIFQGGEHVKYIREMENMFQYVKNFKPGASRKQSAERYLVAHGLKDDRVLPKKPKRRNDLSEDEDEEAYIPGDQLFWDEEAE
;
A
#
# COMPACT_ATOMS: atom_id res chain seq x y z
N MET A 1 -13.68 -23.75 23.81
CA MET A 1 -13.34 -23.68 22.36
C MET A 1 -12.23 -22.66 22.20
N SER A 2 -11.01 -23.09 21.89
CA SER A 2 -9.82 -22.22 21.89
C SER A 2 -9.94 -21.10 20.85
N SER A 3 -9.56 -19.89 21.23
CA SER A 3 -9.55 -18.68 20.38
C SER A 3 -8.88 -18.96 19.04
N ARG A 4 -7.76 -19.69 19.02
CA ARG A 4 -7.00 -20.03 17.80
C ARG A 4 -7.82 -20.79 16.75
N TRP A 5 -8.65 -21.75 17.16
CA TRP A 5 -9.52 -22.53 16.25
C TRP A 5 -10.59 -21.68 15.55
N MET A 6 -11.07 -20.61 16.20
CA MET A 6 -12.01 -19.68 15.57
C MET A 6 -11.32 -18.74 14.57
N HIS A 7 -10.01 -18.50 14.69
CA HIS A 7 -9.25 -17.63 13.79
C HIS A 7 -8.86 -18.36 12.50
N GLU A 8 -8.35 -19.58 12.60
CA GLU A 8 -8.04 -20.45 11.45
C GLU A 8 -9.28 -20.63 10.56
N ARG A 9 -10.46 -20.85 11.17
CA ARG A 9 -11.74 -20.91 10.44
C ARG A 9 -12.14 -19.62 9.71
N LYS A 10 -11.81 -18.44 10.24
CA LYS A 10 -12.10 -17.16 9.56
C LYS A 10 -11.15 -16.91 8.40
N ASP A 11 -9.89 -17.28 8.55
CA ASP A 11 -8.90 -17.21 7.49
C ASP A 11 -9.27 -18.14 6.34
N GLU A 12 -9.63 -19.39 6.66
CA GLU A 12 -10.17 -20.35 5.69
C GLU A 12 -11.46 -19.84 5.06
N HIS A 13 -12.36 -19.20 5.82
CA HIS A 13 -13.59 -18.63 5.28
C HIS A 13 -13.30 -17.62 4.17
N TYR A 14 -12.47 -16.60 4.40
CA TYR A 14 -12.19 -15.60 3.36
C TYR A 14 -11.32 -16.14 2.21
N TYR A 15 -10.46 -17.12 2.48
CA TYR A 15 -9.71 -17.79 1.44
C TYR A 15 -10.62 -18.62 0.52
N ASN A 16 -11.48 -19.46 1.09
CA ASN A 16 -12.44 -20.27 0.34
C ASN A 16 -13.43 -19.37 -0.41
N LYS A 17 -13.93 -18.33 0.25
CA LYS A 17 -14.85 -17.37 -0.36
C LYS A 17 -14.18 -16.56 -1.49
N ALA A 18 -12.89 -16.27 -1.39
CA ALA A 18 -12.16 -15.62 -2.49
C ALA A 18 -12.06 -16.56 -3.69
N LYS A 19 -11.72 -17.82 -3.45
CA LYS A 19 -11.64 -18.85 -4.49
C LYS A 19 -13.00 -19.13 -5.15
N GLU A 20 -14.07 -19.21 -4.37
CA GLU A 20 -15.45 -19.39 -4.84
C GLU A 20 -15.93 -18.21 -5.72
N GLU A 21 -15.59 -16.97 -5.33
CA GLU A 21 -15.94 -15.76 -6.09
C GLU A 21 -14.90 -15.41 -7.19
N GLY A 22 -13.88 -16.24 -7.42
CA GLY A 22 -12.88 -16.02 -8.48
C GLY A 22 -11.82 -14.95 -8.18
N TYR A 23 -11.69 -14.50 -6.93
CA TYR A 23 -10.61 -13.60 -6.52
C TYR A 23 -9.30 -14.34 -6.30
N ARG A 24 -8.20 -13.71 -6.74
CA ARG A 24 -6.82 -14.21 -6.61
C ARG A 24 -6.30 -14.19 -5.18
N SER A 25 -6.88 -13.40 -4.30
CA SER A 25 -6.43 -13.28 -2.93
C SER A 25 -7.57 -12.97 -1.97
N ARG A 26 -7.49 -13.48 -0.75
CA ARG A 26 -8.35 -13.05 0.36
C ARG A 26 -8.21 -11.55 0.69
N ALA A 27 -7.10 -10.92 0.27
CA ALA A 27 -6.90 -9.48 0.43
C ALA A 27 -8.00 -8.67 -0.29
N SER A 28 -8.62 -9.21 -1.35
CA SER A 28 -9.78 -8.61 -2.03
C SER A 28 -10.90 -8.27 -1.05
N TYR A 29 -11.18 -9.11 -0.05
CA TYR A 29 -12.19 -8.81 0.96
C TYR A 29 -11.85 -7.66 1.89
N LYS A 30 -10.55 -7.41 2.13
CA LYS A 30 -10.13 -6.26 2.92
C LYS A 30 -10.45 -4.97 2.16
N LEU A 31 -10.15 -4.92 0.87
CA LEU A 31 -10.47 -3.78 0.01
C LEU A 31 -11.98 -3.60 -0.18
N LYS A 32 -12.75 -4.69 -0.43
CA LYS A 32 -14.23 -4.62 -0.47
C LYS A 32 -14.81 -4.04 0.83
N GLN A 33 -14.23 -4.36 1.98
CA GLN A 33 -14.67 -3.80 3.28
C GLN A 33 -14.26 -2.33 3.47
N ILE A 34 -13.09 -1.93 2.99
CA ILE A 34 -12.65 -0.54 2.95
C ILE A 34 -13.59 0.27 2.05
N GLN A 35 -13.82 -0.18 0.82
CA GLN A 35 -14.72 0.46 -0.13
C GLN A 35 -16.14 0.58 0.43
N LYS A 36 -16.69 -0.49 1.02
CA LYS A 36 -18.02 -0.44 1.66
C LYS A 36 -18.14 0.63 2.75
N LYS A 37 -17.06 0.91 3.48
CA LYS A 37 -17.06 1.85 4.61
C LYS A 37 -16.75 3.29 4.19
N PHE A 38 -15.80 3.47 3.28
CA PHE A 38 -15.22 4.77 2.96
C PHE A 38 -15.57 5.27 1.56
N ARG A 39 -16.09 4.41 0.69
CA ARG A 39 -16.51 4.76 -0.67
C ARG A 39 -15.39 5.41 -1.49
N ILE A 40 -14.17 4.89 -1.34
CA ILE A 40 -12.94 5.44 -1.92
C ILE A 40 -12.94 5.43 -3.46
N PHE A 41 -13.73 4.55 -4.10
CA PHE A 41 -13.80 4.47 -5.56
C PHE A 41 -14.96 5.26 -6.16
N ASP A 42 -15.74 5.99 -5.36
CA ASP A 42 -16.86 6.76 -5.90
C ASP A 42 -16.35 7.86 -6.84
N ASN A 43 -16.69 7.74 -8.13
CA ASN A 43 -16.23 8.60 -9.23
C ASN A 43 -14.72 8.53 -9.51
N ALA A 44 -14.03 7.50 -9.05
CA ALA A 44 -12.62 7.29 -9.37
C ALA A 44 -12.48 6.88 -10.85
N LYS A 45 -11.63 7.60 -11.59
CA LYS A 45 -11.27 7.27 -12.98
C LYS A 45 -9.94 6.52 -13.01
N TYR A 46 -8.97 6.96 -12.22
CA TYR A 46 -7.62 6.41 -12.19
C TYR A 46 -7.27 5.85 -10.81
N VAL A 47 -6.98 4.55 -10.76
CA VAL A 47 -6.57 3.85 -9.56
C VAL A 47 -5.18 3.29 -9.77
N LEU A 48 -4.27 3.57 -8.84
CA LEU A 48 -2.92 3.01 -8.80
C LEU A 48 -2.80 2.08 -7.59
N ASP A 49 -2.39 0.83 -7.80
CA ASP A 49 -2.16 -0.15 -6.74
C ASP A 49 -0.68 -0.51 -6.66
N LEU A 50 -0.06 -0.21 -5.52
CA LEU A 50 1.37 -0.41 -5.27
C LEU A 50 1.61 -1.68 -4.46
N GLY A 51 2.47 -2.56 -4.98
CA GLY A 51 2.61 -3.93 -4.45
C GLY A 51 1.39 -4.76 -4.81
N ALA A 52 0.96 -4.69 -6.07
CA ALA A 52 -0.32 -5.20 -6.52
C ALA A 52 -0.36 -6.73 -6.66
N ALA A 53 0.77 -7.44 -6.71
CA ALA A 53 0.78 -8.89 -6.90
C ALA A 53 0.08 -9.60 -5.73
N PRO A 54 -0.79 -10.60 -5.99
CA PRO A 54 -1.06 -11.28 -7.28
C PRO A 54 -2.20 -10.65 -8.12
N GLY A 55 -2.68 -9.46 -7.78
CA GLY A 55 -3.71 -8.72 -8.51
C GLY A 55 -5.10 -8.74 -7.86
N GLY A 56 -5.22 -9.23 -6.62
CA GLY A 56 -6.53 -9.32 -5.94
C GLY A 56 -7.21 -7.98 -5.68
N TRP A 57 -6.43 -6.92 -5.46
CA TRP A 57 -6.95 -5.55 -5.30
C TRP A 57 -7.28 -4.90 -6.65
N LEU A 58 -6.51 -5.19 -7.69
CA LEU A 58 -6.84 -4.81 -9.08
C LEU A 58 -8.21 -5.34 -9.50
N GLN A 59 -8.51 -6.61 -9.21
CA GLN A 59 -9.83 -7.20 -9.48
C GLN A 59 -10.95 -6.40 -8.81
N VAL A 60 -10.77 -6.03 -7.54
CA VAL A 60 -11.79 -5.30 -6.80
C VAL A 60 -11.91 -3.86 -7.29
N ALA A 61 -10.81 -3.18 -7.61
CA ALA A 61 -10.84 -1.81 -8.11
C ALA A 61 -11.54 -1.73 -9.48
N SER A 62 -11.27 -2.69 -10.37
CA SER A 62 -11.89 -2.78 -11.70
C SER A 62 -13.42 -2.88 -11.63
N GLU A 63 -13.99 -3.50 -10.59
CA GLU A 63 -15.45 -3.56 -10.39
C GLU A 63 -16.11 -2.18 -10.17
N TYR A 64 -15.36 -1.16 -9.77
CA TYR A 64 -15.90 0.18 -9.47
C TYR A 64 -15.46 1.25 -10.47
N VAL A 65 -14.41 0.98 -11.25
CA VAL A 65 -13.86 1.91 -12.23
C VAL A 65 -14.50 1.64 -13.58
N ASP A 66 -15.00 2.69 -14.23
CA ASP A 66 -15.67 2.59 -15.54
C ASP A 66 -14.75 1.94 -16.58
N ASP A 67 -15.26 0.95 -17.32
CA ASP A 67 -14.44 0.20 -18.28
C ASP A 67 -14.05 1.04 -19.51
N ASP A 68 -14.92 1.98 -19.92
CA ASP A 68 -14.72 2.76 -21.15
C ASP A 68 -13.79 3.97 -20.93
N ASN A 69 -13.76 4.52 -19.71
CA ASN A 69 -13.05 5.76 -19.42
C ASN A 69 -12.10 5.69 -18.24
N GLY A 70 -12.09 4.60 -17.48
CA GLY A 70 -11.25 4.44 -16.30
C GLY A 70 -10.04 3.53 -16.55
N LEU A 71 -9.06 3.61 -15.65
CA LEU A 71 -7.89 2.75 -15.66
C LEU A 71 -7.47 2.38 -14.25
N VAL A 72 -7.25 1.09 -14.04
CA VAL A 72 -6.63 0.51 -12.84
C VAL A 72 -5.25 0.02 -13.21
N LEU A 73 -4.20 0.65 -12.67
CA LEU A 73 -2.82 0.27 -12.88
C LEU A 73 -2.26 -0.43 -11.64
N GLY A 74 -1.79 -1.66 -11.79
CA GLY A 74 -1.01 -2.35 -10.77
C GLY A 74 0.49 -2.22 -11.00
N VAL A 75 1.25 -1.93 -9.96
CA VAL A 75 2.72 -1.90 -10.00
C VAL A 75 3.26 -2.86 -8.96
N ASP A 76 4.14 -3.77 -9.38
CA ASP A 76 4.79 -4.73 -8.48
C ASP A 76 6.18 -5.12 -9.02
N LEU A 77 7.05 -5.59 -8.13
CA LEU A 77 8.34 -6.17 -8.51
C LEU A 77 8.17 -7.52 -9.21
N ASN A 78 7.06 -8.20 -8.95
CA ASN A 78 6.76 -9.50 -9.54
C ASN A 78 5.75 -9.35 -10.68
N PRO A 79 5.87 -10.17 -11.74
CA PRO A 79 4.87 -10.21 -12.79
C PRO A 79 3.50 -10.59 -12.22
N ILE A 80 2.45 -9.93 -12.72
CA ILE A 80 1.06 -10.23 -12.41
C ILE A 80 0.44 -10.90 -13.62
N ASP A 81 -0.07 -12.12 -13.45
CA ASP A 81 -0.76 -12.82 -14.55
C ASP A 81 -1.90 -11.97 -15.11
N ARG A 82 -2.15 -12.05 -16.42
CA ARG A 82 -3.20 -11.26 -17.08
C ARG A 82 -4.56 -11.44 -16.41
N LEU A 83 -5.21 -10.34 -16.07
CA LEU A 83 -6.58 -10.31 -15.54
C LEU A 83 -7.60 -10.16 -16.69
N PRO A 84 -8.82 -10.69 -16.56
CA PRO A 84 -9.84 -10.63 -17.61
C PRO A 84 -10.63 -9.31 -17.57
N TYR A 85 -9.94 -8.17 -17.42
CA TYR A 85 -10.55 -6.83 -17.41
C TYR A 85 -9.78 -5.93 -18.35
N ASP A 86 -10.51 -5.23 -19.23
CA ASP A 86 -9.90 -4.37 -20.25
C ASP A 86 -9.36 -3.06 -19.65
N ASN A 87 -9.95 -2.62 -18.52
CA ASN A 87 -9.52 -1.43 -17.79
C ASN A 87 -8.40 -1.69 -16.77
N VAL A 88 -7.76 -2.86 -16.78
CA VAL A 88 -6.64 -3.20 -15.88
C VAL A 88 -5.35 -3.35 -16.67
N LEU A 89 -4.34 -2.57 -16.28
CA LEU A 89 -2.96 -2.71 -16.75
C LEU A 89 -2.03 -3.03 -15.58
N THR A 90 -0.89 -3.62 -15.90
CA THR A 90 0.13 -3.99 -14.92
C THR A 90 1.49 -3.57 -15.42
N LEU A 91 2.29 -2.98 -14.53
CA LEU A 91 3.67 -2.59 -14.76
C LEU A 91 4.56 -3.36 -13.79
N GLU A 92 5.52 -4.11 -14.32
CA GLU A 92 6.55 -4.75 -13.52
C GLU A 92 7.69 -3.75 -13.31
N GLY A 93 8.03 -3.46 -12.06
CA GLY A 93 9.08 -2.51 -11.75
C GLY A 93 9.09 -2.06 -10.30
N ASP A 94 10.20 -1.46 -9.89
CA ASP A 94 10.32 -0.87 -8.57
C ASP A 94 9.77 0.56 -8.56
N VAL A 95 8.72 0.80 -7.78
CA VAL A 95 8.10 2.12 -7.67
C VAL A 95 9.04 3.18 -7.07
N ARG A 96 10.17 2.77 -6.47
CA ARG A 96 11.23 3.68 -6.01
C ARG A 96 11.97 4.35 -7.18
N ASP A 97 12.00 3.70 -8.34
CA ASP A 97 12.72 4.18 -9.51
C ASP A 97 11.98 5.34 -10.18
N GLU A 98 12.70 6.39 -10.56
CA GLU A 98 12.08 7.56 -11.18
C GLU A 98 11.54 7.25 -12.57
N GLU A 99 12.15 6.32 -13.30
CA GLU A 99 11.66 5.85 -14.61
C GLU A 99 10.28 5.19 -14.49
N VAL A 100 10.11 4.28 -13.51
CA VAL A 100 8.82 3.64 -13.22
C VAL A 100 7.79 4.68 -12.79
N GLN A 101 8.17 5.67 -11.96
CA GLN A 101 7.27 6.78 -11.58
C GLN A 101 6.81 7.61 -12.78
N HIS A 102 7.70 7.87 -13.75
CA HIS A 102 7.34 8.58 -14.98
C HIS A 102 6.44 7.73 -15.88
N GLU A 103 6.70 6.43 -15.98
CA GLU A 103 5.87 5.52 -16.76
C GLU A 103 4.44 5.44 -16.19
N ILE A 104 4.30 5.35 -14.87
CA ILE A 104 2.99 5.42 -14.19
C ILE A 104 2.21 6.68 -14.59
N LEU A 105 2.87 7.85 -14.64
CA LEU A 105 2.21 9.10 -15.03
C LEU A 105 1.76 9.08 -16.50
N ASN A 106 2.47 8.37 -17.38
CA ASN A 106 2.09 8.28 -18.80
C ASN A 106 0.84 7.42 -19.04
N PHE A 107 0.46 6.56 -18.11
CA PHE A 107 -0.77 5.78 -18.20
C PHE A 107 -2.03 6.61 -17.91
N PHE A 108 -1.90 7.72 -17.21
CA PHE A 108 -3.04 8.53 -16.76
C PHE A 108 -3.07 9.90 -17.45
N ASP A 109 -4.27 10.41 -17.74
CA ASP A 109 -4.44 11.82 -18.09
C ASP A 109 -4.42 12.67 -16.80
N GLY A 110 -3.22 12.86 -16.26
CA GLY A 110 -2.98 13.54 -14.99
C GLY A 110 -2.55 12.60 -13.86
N LYS A 111 -3.10 12.81 -12.66
CA LYS A 111 -2.76 12.05 -11.45
C LYS A 111 -3.84 11.03 -11.10
N ALA A 112 -3.51 10.04 -10.27
CA ALA A 112 -4.46 9.06 -9.76
C ALA A 112 -5.52 9.72 -8.85
N ASP A 113 -6.75 9.22 -8.92
CA ASP A 113 -7.83 9.53 -7.97
C ASP A 113 -7.67 8.74 -6.69
N VAL A 114 -7.18 7.50 -6.79
CA VAL A 114 -6.94 6.60 -5.66
C VAL A 114 -5.56 5.96 -5.78
N ILE A 115 -4.77 6.02 -4.70
CA ILE A 115 -3.57 5.19 -4.54
C ILE A 115 -3.83 4.16 -3.45
N LEU A 116 -3.57 2.90 -3.76
CA LEU A 116 -3.64 1.76 -2.87
C LEU A 116 -2.22 1.23 -2.62
N SER A 117 -1.96 0.71 -1.43
CA SER A 117 -0.72 -0.02 -1.15
C SER A 117 -0.94 -1.12 -0.11
N ASP A 118 -0.78 -2.38 -0.54
CA ASP A 118 -0.74 -3.56 0.34
C ASP A 118 0.70 -4.11 0.50
N MET A 119 1.70 -3.32 0.12
CA MET A 119 3.12 -3.66 0.23
C MET A 119 3.50 -4.18 1.62
N ALA A 120 4.25 -5.27 1.63
CA ALA A 120 4.83 -5.85 2.82
C ALA A 120 6.19 -6.49 2.50
N PRO A 121 7.16 -6.43 3.40
CA PRO A 121 8.43 -7.11 3.21
C PRO A 121 8.25 -8.62 3.40
N ASN A 122 9.24 -9.39 2.95
CA ASN A 122 9.41 -10.77 3.40
C ASN A 122 9.67 -10.77 4.92
N VAL A 123 8.76 -11.42 5.65
CA VAL A 123 8.77 -11.51 7.11
C VAL A 123 9.89 -12.45 7.53
N ILE A 124 10.84 -11.97 8.32
CA ILE A 124 11.99 -12.75 8.81
C ILE A 124 11.77 -13.34 10.20
N GLY A 125 10.69 -12.94 10.88
CA GLY A 125 10.30 -13.48 12.19
C GLY A 125 10.78 -12.66 13.38
N GLU A 126 11.48 -11.55 13.13
CA GLU A 126 11.85 -10.55 14.13
C GLU A 126 10.84 -9.40 14.06
N TRP A 127 9.90 -9.36 15.01
CA TRP A 127 8.70 -8.54 14.90
C TRP A 127 9.01 -7.04 14.78
N GLU A 128 9.97 -6.54 15.57
CA GLU A 128 10.33 -5.12 15.54
C GLU A 128 10.94 -4.72 14.19
N VAL A 129 11.82 -5.57 13.65
CA VAL A 129 12.47 -5.36 12.35
C VAL A 129 11.47 -5.47 11.20
N ASP A 130 10.62 -6.49 11.22
CA ASP A 130 9.57 -6.69 10.21
C ASP A 130 8.57 -5.52 10.20
N GLN A 131 8.21 -5.03 11.38
CA GLN A 131 7.32 -3.88 11.52
C GLN A 131 7.97 -2.60 11.00
N TYR A 132 9.24 -2.37 11.31
CA TYR A 132 9.99 -1.21 10.84
C TYR A 132 10.11 -1.20 9.30
N ARG A 133 10.50 -2.33 8.70
CA ARG A 133 10.60 -2.50 7.24
C ARG A 133 9.25 -2.30 6.55
N GLN A 134 8.16 -2.76 7.15
CA GLN A 134 6.82 -2.54 6.60
C GLN A 134 6.40 -1.07 6.65
N ILE A 135 6.64 -0.36 7.75
CA ILE A 135 6.36 1.09 7.83
C ILE A 135 7.26 1.86 6.85
N HIS A 136 8.49 1.43 6.62
CA HIS A 136 9.36 2.04 5.62
C HIS A 136 8.75 1.97 4.20
N LEU A 137 8.24 0.80 3.78
CA LEU A 137 7.50 0.68 2.51
C LEU A 137 6.26 1.58 2.47
N ALA A 138 5.53 1.68 3.59
CA ALA A 138 4.39 2.59 3.70
C ALA A 138 4.80 4.07 3.57
N ARG A 139 5.98 4.47 4.08
CA ARG A 139 6.54 5.82 3.90
C ARG A 139 6.92 6.11 2.46
N ILE A 140 7.44 5.13 1.72
CA ILE A 140 7.69 5.26 0.28
C ILE A 140 6.37 5.57 -0.44
N ALA A 141 5.31 4.77 -0.21
CA ALA A 141 4.00 5.01 -0.80
C ALA A 141 3.43 6.40 -0.44
N LEU A 142 3.56 6.82 0.83
CA LEU A 142 3.11 8.14 1.29
C LEU A 142 3.81 9.29 0.55
N ARG A 143 5.12 9.17 0.30
CA ARG A 143 5.88 10.16 -0.47
C ARG A 143 5.43 10.23 -1.93
N LEU A 144 5.11 9.08 -2.52
CA LEU A 144 4.64 9.02 -3.90
C LEU A 144 3.29 9.71 -4.10
N CYS A 145 2.44 9.79 -3.07
CA CYS A 145 1.18 10.52 -3.15
C CYS A 145 1.37 11.99 -3.56
N ASP A 146 2.45 12.64 -3.14
CA ASP A 146 2.73 14.04 -3.52
C ASP A 146 2.87 14.22 -5.04
N LYS A 147 3.55 13.26 -5.69
CA LYS A 147 3.76 13.24 -7.13
C LYS A 147 2.56 12.68 -7.90
N LEU A 148 1.99 11.58 -7.43
CA LEU A 148 1.10 10.72 -8.21
C LEU A 148 -0.40 10.84 -7.87
N LEU A 149 -0.77 11.43 -6.73
CA LEU A 149 -2.17 11.54 -6.29
C LEU A 149 -2.73 12.95 -6.56
N LYS A 150 -4.00 13.02 -6.99
CA LYS A 150 -4.76 14.28 -7.07
C LYS A 150 -4.97 14.91 -5.69
N LYS A 151 -5.22 16.23 -5.68
CA LYS A 151 -5.43 16.98 -4.45
C LYS A 151 -6.59 16.45 -3.62
N ASP A 152 -7.72 16.10 -4.25
CA ASP A 152 -8.89 15.51 -3.58
C ASP A 152 -8.91 13.98 -3.69
N GLY A 153 -7.73 13.36 -3.79
CA GLY A 153 -7.60 11.92 -3.97
C GLY A 153 -7.65 11.13 -2.66
N TRP A 154 -7.85 9.81 -2.79
CA TRP A 154 -7.80 8.85 -1.69
C TRP A 154 -6.46 8.12 -1.65
N PHE A 155 -5.96 7.88 -0.45
CA PHE A 155 -4.81 7.01 -0.21
C PHE A 155 -5.15 5.93 0.82
N VAL A 156 -4.90 4.68 0.46
CA VAL A 156 -5.10 3.53 1.36
C VAL A 156 -3.81 2.76 1.47
N VAL A 157 -3.33 2.57 2.69
CA VAL A 157 -2.04 1.92 2.93
C VAL A 157 -2.12 0.94 4.08
N LYS A 158 -1.56 -0.25 3.87
CA LYS A 158 -1.34 -1.24 4.91
C LYS A 158 -0.30 -0.74 5.90
N ILE A 159 -0.53 -0.99 7.18
CA ILE A 159 0.45 -0.80 8.23
C ILE A 159 0.47 -1.99 9.18
N PHE A 160 1.64 -2.24 9.78
CA PHE A 160 1.81 -3.12 10.93
C PHE A 160 1.85 -2.29 12.22
N GLN A 161 0.89 -2.53 13.11
CA GLN A 161 0.80 -1.87 14.41
C GLN A 161 1.96 -2.32 15.32
N GLY A 162 2.93 -1.45 15.57
CA GLY A 162 4.09 -1.72 16.45
C GLY A 162 4.72 -0.42 17.00
N GLY A 163 6.05 -0.33 17.11
CA GLY A 163 6.70 0.87 17.63
C GLY A 163 6.46 2.11 16.74
N GLU A 164 6.61 1.95 15.43
CA GLU A 164 6.65 3.10 14.49
C GLU A 164 5.28 3.60 14.02
N HIS A 165 4.21 2.85 14.24
CA HIS A 165 2.93 3.13 13.57
C HIS A 165 2.30 4.48 13.99
N VAL A 166 2.51 4.93 15.23
CA VAL A 166 1.97 6.22 15.71
C VAL A 166 2.67 7.39 15.01
N LYS A 167 4.00 7.29 14.81
CA LYS A 167 4.78 8.28 14.07
C LYS A 167 4.30 8.36 12.62
N TYR A 168 4.08 7.21 11.98
CA TYR A 168 3.54 7.15 10.63
C TYR A 168 2.13 7.75 10.49
N ILE A 169 1.24 7.54 11.48
CA ILE A 169 -0.09 8.18 11.48
C ILE A 169 0.05 9.71 11.48
N ARG A 170 0.96 10.27 12.30
CA ARG A 170 1.22 11.72 12.34
C ARG A 170 1.77 12.23 11.00
N GLU A 171 2.66 11.47 10.36
CA GLU A 171 3.16 11.78 9.02
C GLU A 171 2.01 11.84 7.99
N MET A 172 1.07 10.90 8.05
CA MET A 172 -0.14 10.95 7.21
C MET A 172 -1.04 12.13 7.55
N GLU A 173 -1.23 12.46 8.83
CA GLU A 173 -2.00 13.63 9.26
C GLU A 173 -1.36 14.96 8.84
N ASN A 174 -0.04 15.00 8.66
CA ASN A 174 0.64 16.15 8.07
C ASN A 174 0.44 16.25 6.55
N MET A 175 0.13 15.13 5.87
CA MET A 175 -0.06 15.07 4.42
C MET A 175 -1.52 15.26 3.99
N PHE A 176 -2.48 14.78 4.78
CA PHE A 176 -3.89 14.69 4.40
C PHE A 176 -4.82 15.41 5.38
N GLN A 177 -5.94 15.91 4.88
CA GLN A 177 -7.01 16.55 5.66
C GLN A 177 -7.78 15.54 6.52
N TYR A 178 -7.91 14.31 6.03
CA TYR A 178 -8.60 13.23 6.71
C TYR A 178 -7.73 11.99 6.76
N VAL A 179 -7.62 11.37 7.95
CA VAL A 179 -6.93 10.09 8.16
C VAL A 179 -7.77 9.24 9.11
N LYS A 180 -8.01 7.98 8.75
CA LYS A 180 -8.64 6.98 9.63
C LYS A 180 -7.87 5.69 9.67
N ASN A 181 -7.72 5.19 10.88
CA ASN A 181 -7.19 3.86 11.14
C ASN A 181 -8.32 2.83 11.15
N PHE A 182 -8.27 1.88 10.23
CA PHE A 182 -9.29 0.85 10.03
C PHE A 182 -8.69 -0.55 10.10
N LYS A 183 -9.39 -1.46 10.79
CA LYS A 183 -9.08 -2.89 10.79
C LYS A 183 -10.23 -3.63 10.09
N PRO A 184 -10.03 -4.11 8.85
CA PRO A 184 -11.00 -4.92 8.15
C PRO A 184 -11.37 -6.18 8.97
N GLY A 185 -12.62 -6.60 8.90
CA GLY A 185 -13.07 -7.88 9.47
C GLY A 185 -12.42 -9.09 8.81
N ALA A 186 -11.93 -8.93 7.57
CA ALA A 186 -11.14 -9.91 6.84
C ALA A 186 -9.66 -9.99 7.25
N SER A 187 -9.16 -9.04 8.06
CA SER A 187 -7.84 -9.15 8.67
C SER A 187 -7.91 -10.07 9.90
N ARG A 188 -6.87 -10.89 10.08
CA ARG A 188 -6.69 -11.72 11.29
C ARG A 188 -6.77 -10.82 12.53
N LYS A 189 -7.57 -11.18 13.53
CA LYS A 189 -7.66 -10.39 14.79
C LYS A 189 -6.30 -10.29 15.50
N GLN A 190 -5.50 -11.35 15.46
CA GLN A 190 -4.15 -11.41 16.04
C GLN A 190 -3.10 -10.72 15.16
N SER A 191 -3.40 -10.49 13.88
CA SER A 191 -2.47 -9.75 13.04
C SER A 191 -2.44 -8.29 13.49
N ALA A 192 -1.24 -7.76 13.57
CA ALA A 192 -0.98 -6.33 13.73
C ALA A 192 -1.33 -5.52 12.47
N GLU A 193 -1.78 -6.17 11.38
CA GLU A 193 -2.22 -5.51 10.16
C GLU A 193 -3.46 -4.63 10.40
N ARG A 194 -3.33 -3.40 9.91
CA ARG A 194 -4.35 -2.37 9.83
C ARG A 194 -4.18 -1.62 8.51
N TYR A 195 -5.18 -0.84 8.14
CA TYR A 195 -5.14 0.05 6.99
C TYR A 195 -5.39 1.48 7.45
N LEU A 196 -4.54 2.40 7.01
CA LEU A 196 -4.82 3.82 7.10
C LEU A 196 -5.50 4.24 5.81
N VAL A 197 -6.62 4.93 5.95
CA VAL A 197 -7.42 5.47 4.85
C VAL A 197 -7.40 6.98 4.98
N ALA A 198 -6.84 7.66 3.99
CA ALA A 198 -6.65 9.10 3.97
C ALA A 198 -7.27 9.75 2.73
N HIS A 199 -7.64 11.02 2.85
CA HIS A 199 -8.30 11.78 1.80
C HIS A 199 -7.92 13.26 1.86
N GLY A 200 -7.83 13.88 0.68
CA GLY A 200 -7.59 15.30 0.52
C GLY A 200 -6.17 15.71 0.91
N LEU A 201 -5.25 15.73 -0.04
CA LEU A 201 -3.90 16.26 0.17
C LEU A 201 -3.97 17.73 0.61
N LYS A 202 -3.18 18.06 1.63
CA LYS A 202 -3.03 19.44 2.11
C LYS A 202 -2.14 20.26 1.18
N ASP A 203 -2.39 21.57 1.12
CA ASP A 203 -1.54 22.50 0.37
C ASP A 203 -0.20 22.73 1.09
N ASP A 204 -0.22 22.78 2.42
CA ASP A 204 0.92 22.96 3.33
C ASP A 204 1.50 21.62 3.81
N ARG A 205 1.26 20.54 3.06
CA ARG A 205 1.67 19.19 3.43
C ARG A 205 3.17 19.07 3.65
N VAL A 206 3.55 18.29 4.66
CA VAL A 206 4.94 17.99 4.99
C VAL A 206 5.26 16.53 4.69
N LEU A 207 6.17 16.31 3.75
CA LEU A 207 6.65 14.98 3.37
C LEU A 207 7.40 14.32 4.54
N PRO A 208 7.25 13.00 4.75
CA PRO A 208 8.08 12.27 5.70
C PRO A 208 9.55 12.33 5.25
N LYS A 209 10.46 12.41 6.22
CA LYS A 209 11.91 12.48 5.96
C LYS A 209 12.38 11.23 5.21
N LYS A 210 13.32 11.38 4.28
CA LYS A 210 14.05 10.25 3.71
C LYS A 210 14.94 9.64 4.80
N PRO A 211 15.02 8.32 4.95
CA PRO A 211 16.05 7.71 5.80
C PRO A 211 17.43 8.06 5.24
N LYS A 212 18.37 8.40 6.12
CA LYS A 212 19.78 8.60 5.79
C LYS A 212 20.51 7.25 5.75
N ARG A 213 21.59 7.14 4.97
CA ARG A 213 22.46 5.95 5.02
C ARG A 213 23.18 5.91 6.36
N ARG A 214 23.51 4.72 6.86
CA ARG A 214 24.28 4.57 8.12
C ARG A 214 25.64 5.28 8.07
N ASN A 215 26.25 5.34 6.88
CA ASN A 215 27.55 6.01 6.67
C ASN A 215 27.45 7.55 6.58
N ASP A 216 26.23 8.08 6.49
CA ASP A 216 25.95 9.53 6.41
C ASP A 216 25.44 10.09 7.74
N LEU A 217 25.45 9.28 8.81
CA LEU A 217 25.11 9.68 10.17
C LEU A 217 26.37 10.18 10.89
N SER A 218 26.34 11.40 11.41
CA SER A 218 27.35 11.87 12.37
C SER A 218 27.09 11.29 13.77
N GLU A 219 28.12 11.17 14.61
CA GLU A 219 28.04 10.58 15.97
C GLU A 219 26.98 11.24 16.89
N ASP A 220 26.52 12.45 16.56
CA ASP A 220 25.51 13.22 17.31
C ASP A 220 24.09 13.20 16.69
N GLU A 221 23.86 12.47 15.59
CA GLU A 221 22.55 12.39 14.94
C GLU A 221 21.80 11.11 15.32
N ASP A 222 20.52 11.25 15.67
CA ASP A 222 19.63 10.16 16.09
C ASP A 222 19.74 8.93 15.15
N GLU A 223 19.97 7.73 15.73
CA GLU A 223 20.03 6.42 15.04
C GLU A 223 18.73 6.05 14.26
N GLU A 224 17.72 6.94 14.23
CA GLU A 224 16.42 6.81 13.57
C GLU A 224 16.46 6.56 12.05
N ALA A 225 17.64 6.62 11.41
CA ALA A 225 17.81 6.46 9.98
C ALA A 225 18.23 5.04 9.54
N TYR A 226 18.66 4.18 10.48
CA TYR A 226 19.08 2.83 10.15
C TYR A 226 17.86 1.93 9.89
N ILE A 227 17.87 1.14 8.82
CA ILE A 227 16.91 0.06 8.58
C ILE A 227 17.61 -1.26 8.95
N PRO A 228 17.27 -1.91 10.07
CA PRO A 228 17.88 -3.19 10.42
C PRO A 228 17.50 -4.30 9.44
N GLY A 229 18.47 -5.15 9.06
CA GLY A 229 18.23 -6.37 8.27
C GLY A 229 18.17 -6.18 6.75
N ASP A 230 18.70 -5.07 6.25
CA ASP A 230 18.39 -4.54 4.92
C ASP A 230 19.45 -4.80 3.84
N GLN A 231 19.97 -6.02 3.75
CA GLN A 231 20.85 -6.41 2.63
C GLN A 231 20.19 -6.33 1.24
N LEU A 232 18.88 -6.04 1.15
CA LEU A 232 18.12 -5.85 -0.10
C LEU A 232 17.96 -4.37 -0.50
N PHE A 233 18.56 -3.43 0.24
CA PHE A 233 18.28 -1.99 0.11
C PHE A 233 19.53 -1.12 -0.01
N TRP A 234 20.70 -1.75 -0.16
CA TRP A 234 21.99 -1.09 -0.24
C TRP A 234 22.92 -1.68 -1.31
N ASP A 235 22.38 -2.25 -2.39
CA ASP A 235 23.20 -2.60 -3.57
C ASP A 235 23.41 -1.34 -4.44
N GLU A 236 24.56 -0.72 -4.19
CA GLU A 236 25.55 -0.18 -5.14
C GLU A 236 25.02 0.53 -6.42
N GLU A 237 25.04 1.87 -6.38
CA GLU A 237 25.73 2.59 -7.46
C GLU A 237 27.21 2.19 -7.36
N ALA A 238 27.57 1.10 -8.04
CA ALA A 238 28.93 0.90 -8.51
C ALA A 238 29.02 1.62 -9.86
N GLU A 239 29.87 2.64 -9.87
CA GLU A 239 30.36 3.46 -11.00
C GLU A 239 29.95 3.07 -12.44
#